data_AF-A0A7S2JLK9-F1
#
_entry.id   AF-A0A7S2JLK9-F1
#
_cell.length_a   1.000
_cell.length_b   1.000
_cell.length_c   1.000
_cell.angle_alpha   90.00
_cell.angle_beta   90.00
_cell.angle_gamma   90.00
#
_symmetry.space_group_name_H-M   'P 1'
#
loop_
_entity.id
_entity.type
_entity.pdbx_description
1 polymer ?
#
loop_
_entity_poly.entity_id
_entity_poly.type
_entity_poly.pdbx_seq_one_letter_code
_entity_poly.pdbx_strand_id
1 'polypeptide(L)'
;MSRSKGEAFKNLKLDQAFFDKMMRKGAAITEGTAEDGAQDCDLYLMEKSVLPVLLQGLDALSRHVDKLGSGGGLIGGGRAPFNPLTWLAQYLLRNHPNKVRDHRTPLYLQLGDMAGVERGRRGLLRRRPEMADEWVALEAGSSLSVEDIPAYVQRLDDTWNLDGNFRQKLPADFHGVVRSPDGGPQITFSDFWDWFEPFVRQSDLVRTAALDAALAKKARAEELARRAAEERPRHQEKVQALLAVRRRLTEEFESISADMYTNEIVGQILNSSFSIQGVQEQEGGPPLRGDHIELVVAMLNVWGFEASPPPGDVWNGAALAAWQQWMEAYGPKGVAPRMDATTLRQLMDRDQFQAFLLNAHPAPAFDIGTQAHGSVEIRGLLDGDGLNGLADAVDEDTGQARQLVLPEPFVGLVRQRLADPSGEPVLCHADFVTQRITDVLPQAA
;
A
#
# COMPACT_ATOMS: atom_id res chain seq x y z
N MET A 1 -22.81 -49.49 -48.24
CA MET A 1 -21.94 -48.35 -47.88
C MET A 1 -21.68 -48.18 -46.37
N SER A 2 -21.94 -49.16 -45.48
CA SER A 2 -21.81 -48.95 -44.01
C SER A 2 -20.52 -49.46 -43.34
N ARG A 3 -19.63 -50.19 -44.04
CA ARG A 3 -18.41 -50.73 -43.40
C ARG A 3 -17.29 -49.70 -43.19
N SER A 4 -17.17 -48.65 -44.02
CA SER A 4 -16.04 -47.71 -43.90
C SER A 4 -16.15 -46.68 -42.76
N LYS A 5 -17.37 -46.38 -42.27
CA LYS A 5 -17.53 -45.44 -41.15
C LYS A 5 -17.17 -46.06 -39.79
N GLY A 6 -17.38 -47.37 -39.63
CA GLY A 6 -17.04 -48.09 -38.39
C GLY A 6 -15.54 -48.31 -38.17
N GLU A 7 -14.73 -48.30 -39.23
CA GLU A 7 -13.27 -48.39 -39.14
C GLU A 7 -12.62 -47.05 -38.77
N ALA A 8 -13.22 -45.93 -39.17
CA ALA A 8 -12.68 -44.59 -38.91
C ALA A 8 -12.54 -44.29 -37.39
N PHE A 9 -13.50 -44.74 -36.57
CA PHE A 9 -13.46 -44.52 -35.12
C PHE A 9 -12.66 -45.55 -34.34
N LYS A 10 -12.55 -46.80 -34.84
CA LYS A 10 -11.76 -47.84 -34.17
C LYS A 10 -10.25 -47.56 -34.19
N ASN A 11 -9.78 -46.77 -35.14
CA ASN A 11 -8.38 -46.38 -35.29
C ASN A 11 -8.05 -44.99 -34.75
N LEU A 12 -9.03 -44.28 -34.18
CA LEU A 12 -8.81 -42.97 -33.57
C LEU A 12 -8.13 -43.17 -32.21
N LYS A 13 -6.82 -43.38 -32.25
CA LYS A 13 -5.97 -43.28 -31.05
C LYS A 13 -5.99 -41.81 -30.62
N LEU A 14 -6.71 -41.53 -29.54
CA LEU A 14 -6.67 -40.24 -28.84
C LEU A 14 -5.36 -40.17 -28.04
N ASP A 15 -4.24 -40.20 -28.77
CA ASP A 15 -2.91 -40.11 -28.21
C ASP A 15 -2.40 -38.66 -28.24
N GLN A 16 -1.26 -38.44 -27.60
CA GLN A 16 -0.57 -37.15 -27.55
C GLN A 16 -0.42 -36.51 -28.94
N ALA A 17 -0.09 -37.30 -29.96
CA ALA A 17 0.17 -36.81 -31.31
C ALA A 17 -1.11 -36.27 -32.00
N PHE A 18 -2.27 -36.90 -31.75
CA PHE A 18 -3.55 -36.39 -32.22
C PHE A 18 -3.82 -34.98 -31.66
N PHE A 19 -3.61 -34.79 -30.35
CA PHE A 19 -3.84 -33.51 -29.70
C PHE A 19 -2.82 -32.45 -30.12
N ASP A 20 -1.54 -32.79 -30.19
CA ASP A 20 -0.49 -31.89 -30.68
C ASP A 20 -0.82 -31.37 -32.10
N LYS A 21 -1.30 -32.25 -32.98
CA LYS A 21 -1.70 -31.88 -34.34
C LYS A 21 -2.91 -30.93 -34.34
N MET A 22 -3.89 -31.18 -33.48
CA MET A 22 -5.08 -30.34 -33.38
C MET A 22 -4.73 -28.94 -32.85
N MET A 23 -3.91 -28.85 -31.81
CA MET A 23 -3.47 -27.57 -31.24
C MET A 23 -2.65 -26.75 -32.23
N ARG A 24 -1.79 -27.41 -33.02
CA ARG A 24 -0.94 -26.74 -34.02
C ARG A 24 -1.71 -26.29 -35.27
N LYS A 25 -2.79 -26.98 -35.65
CA LYS A 25 -3.53 -26.69 -36.89
C LYS A 25 -4.34 -25.38 -36.81
N GLY A 26 -4.68 -24.92 -35.61
CA GLY A 26 -5.35 -23.62 -35.40
C GLY A 26 -4.43 -22.40 -35.59
N ALA A 27 -3.11 -22.59 -35.56
CA ALA A 27 -2.13 -21.49 -35.66
C ALA A 27 -2.06 -20.83 -37.06
N ALA A 28 -2.61 -21.48 -38.10
CA ALA A 28 -2.55 -20.98 -39.47
C ALA A 28 -3.66 -19.97 -39.82
N ILE A 29 -4.57 -19.64 -38.89
CA ILE A 29 -5.81 -18.90 -39.20
C ILE A 29 -5.79 -17.43 -38.74
N THR A 30 -4.79 -16.94 -38.01
CA THR A 30 -4.89 -15.62 -37.35
C THR A 30 -3.76 -14.65 -37.66
N GLU A 31 -3.78 -14.08 -38.87
CA GLU A 31 -3.12 -12.79 -39.17
C GLU A 31 -4.12 -11.64 -39.38
N GLY A 32 -5.42 -11.84 -39.13
CA GLY A 32 -6.42 -10.79 -39.35
C GLY A 32 -7.58 -10.81 -38.37
N THR A 33 -7.60 -9.85 -37.45
CA THR A 33 -8.82 -9.22 -36.90
C THR A 33 -9.79 -10.01 -36.01
N ALA A 34 -9.47 -11.23 -35.56
CA ALA A 34 -10.38 -11.95 -34.67
C ALA A 34 -10.27 -11.46 -33.21
N GLU A 35 -11.33 -10.81 -32.71
CA GLU A 35 -11.50 -10.35 -31.33
C GLU A 35 -11.03 -11.40 -30.29
N ASP A 36 -10.22 -10.94 -29.34
CA ASP A 36 -9.43 -11.72 -28.35
C ASP A 36 -10.20 -12.79 -27.55
N GLY A 37 -11.53 -12.73 -27.51
CA GLY A 37 -12.35 -13.64 -26.70
C GLY A 37 -12.68 -14.99 -27.34
N ALA A 38 -12.68 -15.11 -28.67
CA ALA A 38 -13.20 -16.29 -29.35
C ALA A 38 -12.14 -17.38 -29.66
N GLN A 39 -10.85 -17.07 -29.54
CA GLN A 39 -9.76 -17.85 -30.14
C GLN A 39 -9.32 -19.10 -29.35
N ASP A 40 -9.78 -19.29 -28.10
CA ASP A 40 -9.30 -20.36 -27.22
C ASP A 40 -10.38 -21.38 -26.84
N CYS A 41 -11.46 -21.49 -27.63
CA CYS A 41 -12.51 -22.50 -27.40
C CYS A 41 -11.95 -23.93 -27.43
N ASP A 42 -10.99 -24.21 -28.32
CA ASP A 42 -10.29 -25.49 -28.41
C ASP A 42 -9.49 -25.79 -27.14
N LEU A 43 -8.74 -24.79 -26.64
CA LEU A 43 -8.01 -24.87 -25.37
C LEU A 43 -8.95 -25.06 -24.18
N TYR A 44 -10.08 -24.37 -24.15
CA TYR A 44 -11.07 -24.51 -23.08
C TYR A 44 -11.66 -25.93 -23.03
N LEU A 45 -12.04 -26.48 -24.18
CA LEU A 45 -12.56 -27.84 -24.27
C LEU A 45 -11.52 -28.90 -23.83
N MET A 46 -10.24 -28.63 -24.06
CA MET A 46 -9.12 -29.47 -23.64
C MET A 46 -8.80 -29.34 -22.16
N GLU A 47 -8.67 -28.10 -21.65
CA GLU A 47 -8.41 -27.79 -20.25
C GLU A 47 -9.48 -28.38 -19.33
N LYS A 48 -10.76 -28.23 -19.71
CA LYS A 48 -11.88 -28.83 -18.96
C LYS A 48 -12.06 -30.31 -19.24
N SER A 49 -11.17 -30.92 -20.03
CA SER A 49 -11.22 -32.33 -20.43
C SER A 49 -12.56 -32.74 -21.03
N VAL A 50 -13.29 -31.79 -21.61
CA VAL A 50 -14.59 -32.00 -22.24
C VAL A 50 -14.40 -32.65 -23.60
N LEU A 51 -13.37 -32.28 -24.36
CA LEU A 51 -13.16 -32.82 -25.71
C LEU A 51 -12.97 -34.35 -25.74
N PRO A 52 -12.12 -34.96 -24.88
CA PRO A 52 -12.02 -36.42 -24.82
C PRO A 52 -13.35 -37.11 -24.47
N VAL A 53 -14.11 -36.54 -23.52
CA VAL A 53 -15.41 -37.09 -23.10
C VAL A 53 -16.46 -36.92 -24.18
N LEU A 54 -16.40 -35.81 -24.93
CA LEU A 54 -17.25 -35.56 -26.09
C LEU A 54 -16.99 -36.57 -27.21
N LEU A 55 -15.73 -36.85 -27.54
CA LEU A 55 -15.39 -37.84 -28.56
C LEU A 55 -15.85 -39.25 -28.15
N GLN A 56 -15.69 -39.62 -26.87
CA GLN A 56 -16.22 -40.87 -26.33
C GLN A 56 -17.76 -40.90 -26.35
N GLY A 57 -18.40 -39.79 -25.98
CA GLY A 57 -19.85 -39.64 -26.02
C GLY A 57 -20.40 -39.75 -27.44
N LEU A 58 -19.72 -39.19 -28.43
CA LEU A 58 -20.09 -39.30 -29.84
C LEU A 58 -19.93 -40.73 -30.38
N ASP A 59 -18.86 -41.45 -30.03
CA ASP A 59 -18.71 -42.87 -30.37
C ASP A 59 -19.80 -43.73 -29.69
N ALA A 60 -20.04 -43.50 -28.40
CA ALA A 60 -21.07 -44.20 -27.65
C ALA A 60 -22.49 -43.90 -28.19
N LEU A 61 -22.76 -42.66 -28.59
CA LEU A 61 -23.98 -42.23 -29.25
C LEU A 61 -24.15 -42.93 -30.60
N SER A 62 -23.10 -42.97 -31.44
CA SER A 62 -23.13 -43.65 -32.74
C SER A 62 -23.50 -45.12 -32.58
N ARG A 63 -22.86 -45.83 -31.65
CA ARG A 63 -23.17 -47.24 -31.35
C ARG A 63 -24.59 -47.42 -30.81
N HIS A 64 -25.10 -46.45 -30.06
CA HIS A 64 -26.48 -46.47 -29.56
C HIS A 64 -27.49 -46.31 -30.71
N VAL A 65 -27.24 -45.37 -31.63
CA VAL A 65 -28.06 -45.17 -32.84
C VAL A 65 -28.02 -46.41 -33.75
N ASP A 66 -26.85 -47.02 -33.95
CA ASP A 66 -26.72 -48.24 -34.76
C ASP A 66 -27.50 -49.41 -34.17
N LYS A 67 -27.52 -49.55 -32.84
CA LYS A 67 -28.33 -50.56 -32.15
C LYS A 67 -29.84 -50.30 -32.32
N LEU A 68 -30.26 -49.04 -32.24
CA LEU A 68 -31.65 -48.64 -32.50
C LEU A 68 -32.06 -48.90 -33.96
N GLY A 69 -31.14 -48.75 -34.92
CA GLY A 69 -31.39 -49.01 -36.34
C GLY A 69 -31.33 -50.48 -36.75
N SER A 70 -30.51 -51.30 -36.08
CA SER A 70 -30.31 -52.72 -36.43
C SER A 70 -31.31 -53.65 -35.74
N GLY A 71 -31.79 -53.29 -34.55
CA GLY A 71 -32.90 -54.00 -33.90
C GLY A 71 -34.21 -53.57 -34.55
N GLY A 72 -34.66 -54.29 -35.59
CA GLY A 72 -35.84 -54.00 -36.41
C GLY A 72 -37.21 -54.02 -35.70
N GLY A 73 -37.27 -53.60 -34.44
CA GLY A 73 -38.50 -53.36 -33.72
C GLY A 73 -38.26 -52.25 -32.70
N LEU A 74 -39.12 -51.23 -32.76
CA LEU A 74 -39.53 -50.46 -31.59
C LEU A 74 -40.14 -51.43 -30.56
N ILE A 75 -39.31 -52.23 -29.89
CA ILE A 75 -39.76 -53.20 -28.89
C ILE A 75 -40.15 -52.42 -27.65
N GLY A 76 -41.46 -52.19 -27.52
CA GLY A 76 -42.13 -51.69 -26.32
C GLY A 76 -42.78 -50.32 -26.51
N GLY A 77 -44.10 -50.32 -26.74
CA GLY A 77 -44.91 -49.13 -26.97
C GLY A 77 -44.77 -48.05 -25.90
N GLY A 78 -44.92 -46.79 -26.34
CA GLY A 78 -45.09 -45.62 -25.46
C GLY A 78 -43.82 -44.89 -25.03
N ARG A 79 -42.62 -45.24 -25.52
CA ARG A 79 -41.39 -44.48 -25.17
C ARG A 79 -41.28 -43.19 -25.99
N ALA A 80 -41.02 -42.09 -25.28
CA ALA A 80 -40.74 -40.78 -25.84
C ALA A 80 -39.67 -40.84 -26.96
N PRO A 81 -39.74 -39.95 -27.98
CA PRO A 81 -38.77 -39.92 -29.06
C PRO A 81 -37.34 -39.78 -28.52
N PHE A 82 -36.42 -40.61 -29.01
CA PHE A 82 -35.01 -40.52 -28.65
C PHE A 82 -34.43 -39.21 -29.13
N ASN A 83 -33.94 -38.38 -28.20
CA ASN A 83 -33.24 -37.14 -28.52
C ASN A 83 -31.72 -37.35 -28.34
N PRO A 84 -30.93 -37.40 -29.44
CA PRO A 84 -29.50 -37.65 -29.38
C PRO A 84 -28.73 -36.56 -28.63
N LEU A 85 -29.20 -35.31 -28.67
CA LEU A 85 -28.56 -34.20 -27.96
C LEU A 85 -28.78 -34.31 -26.45
N THR A 86 -30.01 -34.64 -26.02
CA THR A 86 -30.30 -34.88 -24.61
C THR A 86 -29.49 -36.06 -24.08
N TRP A 87 -29.37 -37.14 -24.86
CA TRP A 87 -28.57 -38.31 -24.49
C TRP A 87 -27.10 -37.95 -24.35
N LEU A 88 -26.53 -37.22 -25.31
CA LEU A 88 -25.13 -36.81 -25.29
C LEU A 88 -24.86 -35.87 -24.11
N ALA A 89 -25.73 -34.90 -23.84
CA ALA A 89 -25.63 -34.02 -22.68
C ALA A 89 -25.63 -34.82 -21.37
N GLN A 90 -26.55 -35.79 -21.22
CA GLN A 90 -26.57 -36.69 -20.06
C GLN A 90 -25.29 -37.52 -19.96
N TYR A 91 -24.76 -38.01 -21.08
CA TYR A 91 -23.51 -38.75 -21.11
C TYR A 91 -22.33 -37.89 -20.63
N LEU A 92 -22.19 -36.67 -21.16
CA LEU A 92 -21.15 -35.72 -20.77
C LEU A 92 -21.21 -35.40 -19.27
N LEU A 93 -22.41 -35.13 -18.74
CA LEU A 93 -22.62 -34.83 -17.32
C LEU A 93 -22.28 -36.03 -16.42
N ARG A 94 -22.68 -37.24 -16.82
CA ARG A 94 -22.42 -38.48 -16.05
C ARG A 94 -20.95 -38.88 -16.07
N ASN A 95 -20.22 -38.58 -17.13
CA ASN A 95 -18.81 -38.95 -17.32
C ASN A 95 -17.88 -37.75 -17.19
N HIS A 96 -18.33 -36.67 -16.54
CA HIS A 96 -17.53 -35.46 -16.42
C HIS A 96 -16.24 -35.75 -15.61
N PRO A 97 -15.05 -35.35 -16.07
CA PRO A 97 -13.77 -35.69 -15.42
C PRO A 97 -13.66 -35.21 -13.96
N ASN A 98 -14.29 -34.07 -13.65
CA ASN A 98 -14.37 -33.56 -12.28
C ASN A 98 -15.31 -34.35 -11.35
N LYS A 99 -16.15 -35.24 -11.89
CA LYS A 99 -17.15 -36.01 -11.13
C LYS A 99 -16.83 -37.50 -11.10
N VAL A 100 -16.22 -38.03 -12.15
CA VAL A 100 -15.85 -39.45 -12.26
C VAL A 100 -14.34 -39.57 -12.28
N ARG A 101 -13.79 -40.28 -11.29
CA ARG A 101 -12.39 -40.70 -11.26
C ARG A 101 -12.29 -42.14 -11.73
N ASP A 102 -11.70 -42.35 -12.89
CA ASP A 102 -11.48 -43.64 -13.51
C ASP A 102 -10.01 -43.82 -13.94
N HIS A 103 -9.70 -44.94 -14.58
CA HIS A 103 -8.37 -45.24 -15.13
C HIS A 103 -7.87 -44.23 -16.18
N ARG A 104 -8.74 -43.32 -16.68
CA ARG A 104 -8.43 -42.29 -17.68
C ARG A 104 -8.16 -40.94 -17.06
N THR A 105 -8.37 -40.79 -15.75
CA THR A 105 -8.08 -39.55 -15.02
C THR A 105 -6.65 -39.03 -15.25
N PRO A 106 -5.60 -39.87 -15.26
CA PRO A 106 -4.25 -39.40 -15.59
C PRO A 106 -4.14 -38.76 -16.99
N LEU A 107 -4.84 -39.33 -18.00
CA LEU A 107 -4.89 -38.77 -19.34
C LEU A 107 -5.57 -37.40 -19.34
N TYR A 108 -6.68 -37.23 -18.62
CA TYR A 108 -7.37 -35.94 -18.52
C TYR A 108 -6.51 -34.86 -17.86
N LEU A 109 -5.78 -35.21 -16.79
CA LEU A 109 -4.84 -34.30 -16.15
C LEU A 109 -3.71 -33.90 -17.10
N GLN A 110 -3.16 -34.85 -17.86
CA GLN A 110 -2.14 -34.58 -18.87
C GLN A 110 -2.65 -33.64 -19.98
N LEU A 111 -3.87 -33.83 -20.46
CA LEU A 111 -4.48 -32.96 -21.48
C LEU A 111 -4.75 -31.56 -20.93
N GLY A 112 -5.16 -31.46 -19.66
CA GLY A 112 -5.27 -30.19 -18.96
C GLY A 112 -3.94 -29.47 -18.86
N ASP A 113 -2.86 -30.20 -18.55
CA ASP A 113 -1.51 -29.64 -18.49
C ASP A 113 -1.03 -29.12 -19.84
N MET A 114 -1.22 -29.90 -20.90
CA MET A 114 -0.90 -29.49 -22.27
C MET A 114 -1.67 -28.24 -22.70
N ALA A 115 -2.96 -28.17 -22.36
CA ALA A 115 -3.76 -26.98 -22.64
C ALA A 115 -3.23 -25.76 -21.88
N GLY A 116 -2.77 -25.92 -20.65
CA GLY A 116 -2.13 -24.85 -19.88
C GLY A 116 -0.79 -24.38 -20.48
N VAL A 117 0.01 -25.31 -21.02
CA VAL A 117 1.25 -24.95 -21.74
C VAL A 117 0.92 -24.19 -23.02
N GLU A 118 -0.01 -24.71 -23.83
CA GLU A 118 -0.35 -24.09 -25.11
C GLU A 118 -1.06 -22.74 -24.95
N ARG A 119 -1.92 -22.59 -23.94
CA ARG A 119 -2.49 -21.28 -23.58
C ARG A 119 -1.40 -20.30 -23.15
N GLY A 120 -0.40 -20.75 -22.40
CA GLY A 120 0.77 -19.95 -22.05
C GLY A 120 1.53 -19.46 -23.29
N ARG A 121 1.78 -20.33 -24.26
CA ARG A 121 2.39 -19.97 -25.55
C ARG A 121 1.58 -18.94 -26.32
N ARG A 122 0.27 -19.16 -26.50
CA ARG A 122 -0.61 -18.19 -27.17
C ARG A 122 -0.64 -16.85 -26.43
N GLY A 123 -0.66 -16.89 -25.11
CA GLY A 123 -0.55 -15.71 -24.25
C GLY A 123 0.73 -14.91 -24.50
N LEU A 124 1.88 -15.57 -24.60
CA LEU A 124 3.15 -14.90 -24.95
C LEU A 124 3.11 -14.30 -26.36
N LEU A 125 2.58 -15.03 -27.35
CA LEU A 125 2.50 -14.53 -28.72
C LEU A 125 1.57 -13.32 -28.86
N ARG A 126 0.47 -13.26 -28.11
CA ARG A 126 -0.43 -12.09 -28.07
C ARG A 126 0.24 -10.85 -27.49
N ARG A 127 1.27 -11.02 -26.65
CA ARG A 127 2.04 -9.92 -26.05
C ARG A 127 3.09 -9.33 -27.00
N ARG A 128 3.08 -9.67 -28.29
CA ARG A 128 3.96 -9.05 -29.31
C ARG A 128 3.98 -7.51 -29.23
N PRO A 129 2.85 -6.79 -29.06
CA PRO A 129 2.88 -5.34 -28.94
C PRO A 129 3.62 -4.86 -27.69
N GLU A 130 3.35 -5.46 -26.52
CA GLU A 130 4.04 -5.14 -25.27
C GLU A 130 5.56 -5.37 -25.38
N MET A 131 5.95 -6.46 -26.05
CA MET A 131 7.35 -6.76 -26.34
C MET A 131 7.99 -5.70 -27.24
N ALA A 132 7.28 -5.26 -28.29
CA ALA A 132 7.76 -4.21 -29.18
C ALA A 132 7.93 -2.87 -28.45
N ASP A 133 6.98 -2.51 -27.56
CA ASP A 133 7.05 -1.29 -26.77
C ASP A 133 8.27 -1.27 -25.84
N GLU A 134 8.54 -2.39 -25.15
CA GLU A 134 9.73 -2.53 -24.30
C GLU A 134 11.03 -2.52 -25.11
N TRP A 135 11.00 -3.01 -26.35
CA TRP A 135 12.15 -2.96 -27.26
C TRP A 135 12.47 -1.51 -27.63
N VAL A 136 11.46 -0.74 -28.06
CA VAL A 136 11.59 0.68 -28.38
C VAL A 136 12.09 1.47 -27.17
N ALA A 137 11.58 1.17 -25.98
CA ALA A 137 12.01 1.82 -24.74
C ALA A 137 13.48 1.53 -24.38
N LEU A 138 14.04 0.39 -24.83
CA LEU A 138 15.45 0.07 -24.65
C LEU A 138 16.33 0.70 -25.74
N GLU A 139 15.81 0.78 -26.97
CA GLU A 139 16.51 1.39 -28.13
C GLU A 139 16.65 2.92 -28.03
N ALA A 140 15.85 3.59 -27.19
CA ALA A 140 15.86 5.05 -27.03
C ALA A 140 17.24 5.67 -26.74
N GLY A 141 18.23 4.89 -26.29
CA GLY A 141 19.62 5.33 -26.08
C GLY A 141 20.61 4.96 -27.20
N SER A 142 20.37 3.88 -27.93
CA SER A 142 21.28 3.35 -28.96
C SER A 142 20.66 2.16 -29.69
N SER A 143 21.10 1.88 -30.91
CA SER A 143 20.78 0.64 -31.63
C SER A 143 21.15 -0.58 -30.78
N LEU A 144 20.25 -1.56 -30.68
CA LEU A 144 20.47 -2.76 -29.88
C LEU A 144 21.31 -3.79 -30.63
N SER A 145 22.15 -4.49 -29.89
CA SER A 145 22.98 -5.61 -30.33
C SER A 145 22.50 -6.93 -29.73
N VAL A 146 23.13 -8.05 -30.11
CA VAL A 146 22.87 -9.37 -29.49
C VAL A 146 23.10 -9.34 -27.97
N GLU A 147 24.08 -8.56 -27.52
CA GLU A 147 24.49 -8.47 -26.12
C GLU A 147 23.42 -7.81 -25.23
N ASP A 148 22.50 -7.05 -25.83
CA ASP A 148 21.42 -6.34 -25.13
C ASP A 148 20.17 -7.23 -24.91
N ILE A 149 20.04 -8.34 -25.65
CA ILE A 149 18.86 -9.23 -25.58
C ILE A 149 18.63 -9.79 -24.15
N PRO A 150 19.65 -10.24 -23.40
CA PRO A 150 19.46 -10.68 -22.01
C PRO A 150 18.86 -9.61 -21.10
N ALA A 151 19.25 -8.34 -21.26
CA ALA A 151 18.71 -7.22 -20.49
C ALA A 151 17.26 -6.93 -20.89
N TYR A 152 16.96 -6.98 -22.20
CA TYR A 152 15.60 -6.89 -22.72
C TYR A 152 14.68 -8.00 -22.16
N VAL A 153 15.13 -9.25 -22.18
CA VAL A 153 14.39 -10.41 -21.63
C VAL A 153 14.15 -10.25 -20.13
N GLN A 154 15.14 -9.74 -19.39
CA GLN A 154 14.99 -9.43 -17.96
C GLN A 154 13.91 -8.37 -17.74
N ARG A 155 13.89 -7.29 -18.53
CA ARG A 155 12.85 -6.26 -18.45
C ARG A 155 11.46 -6.83 -18.72
N LEU A 156 11.30 -7.71 -19.72
CA LEU A 156 10.02 -8.37 -19.98
C LEU A 156 9.56 -9.24 -18.80
N ASP A 157 10.47 -10.01 -18.20
CA ASP A 157 10.19 -10.84 -17.03
C ASP A 157 9.73 -9.99 -15.84
N ASP A 158 10.42 -8.87 -15.58
CA ASP A 158 10.10 -7.91 -14.53
C ASP A 158 8.75 -7.21 -14.79
N THR A 159 8.53 -6.69 -16.01
CA THR A 159 7.28 -6.04 -16.43
C THR A 159 6.09 -6.98 -16.26
N TRP A 160 6.26 -8.26 -16.57
CA TRP A 160 5.22 -9.27 -16.39
C TRP A 160 5.19 -9.91 -15.01
N ASN A 161 6.07 -9.51 -14.08
CA ASN A 161 6.19 -10.08 -12.73
C ASN A 161 6.32 -11.61 -12.72
N LEU A 162 7.15 -12.15 -13.61
CA LEU A 162 7.33 -13.61 -13.74
C LEU A 162 8.45 -14.17 -12.84
N ASP A 163 9.09 -13.32 -12.03
CA ASP A 163 10.06 -13.69 -10.99
C ASP A 163 11.21 -14.57 -11.53
N GLY A 164 11.68 -14.29 -12.75
CA GLY A 164 12.75 -14.97 -13.48
C GLY A 164 12.32 -16.21 -14.26
N ASN A 165 11.06 -16.64 -14.16
CA ASN A 165 10.58 -17.87 -14.80
C ASN A 165 10.63 -17.82 -16.34
N PHE A 166 10.48 -16.63 -16.94
CA PHE A 166 10.57 -16.47 -18.38
C PHE A 166 12.04 -16.45 -18.82
N ARG A 167 12.88 -15.66 -18.14
CA ARG A 167 14.32 -15.57 -18.43
C ARG A 167 15.03 -16.92 -18.32
N GLN A 168 14.77 -17.70 -17.28
CA GLN A 168 15.48 -18.96 -17.01
C GLN A 168 15.27 -20.03 -18.10
N LYS A 169 14.20 -19.92 -18.90
CA LYS A 169 13.90 -20.89 -19.96
C LYS A 169 14.33 -20.44 -21.35
N LEU A 170 14.86 -19.23 -21.47
CA LEU A 170 15.47 -18.74 -22.69
C LEU A 170 16.97 -19.08 -22.71
N PRO A 171 17.61 -19.09 -23.91
CA PRO A 171 19.06 -19.23 -24.00
C PRO A 171 19.78 -18.17 -23.14
N ALA A 172 20.83 -18.58 -22.44
CA ALA A 172 21.69 -17.64 -21.73
C ALA A 172 22.54 -16.80 -22.69
N ASP A 173 22.80 -17.33 -23.88
CA ASP A 173 23.54 -16.71 -24.97
C ASP A 173 22.69 -16.73 -26.25
N PHE A 174 22.56 -15.57 -26.89
CA PHE A 174 21.81 -15.37 -28.12
C PHE A 174 22.71 -15.30 -29.36
N HIS A 175 24.03 -15.39 -29.21
CA HIS A 175 24.96 -15.42 -30.34
C HIS A 175 24.70 -16.63 -31.24
N GLY A 176 24.48 -16.34 -32.53
CA GLY A 176 24.18 -17.36 -33.54
C GLY A 176 22.75 -17.90 -33.50
N VAL A 177 21.96 -17.53 -32.48
CA VAL A 177 20.54 -17.85 -32.33
C VAL A 177 19.70 -16.77 -33.02
N VAL A 178 19.92 -15.50 -32.67
CA VAL A 178 19.34 -14.34 -33.36
C VAL A 178 20.39 -13.79 -34.30
N ARG A 179 20.02 -13.56 -35.57
CA ARG A 179 20.96 -13.10 -36.61
C ARG A 179 20.33 -11.95 -37.37
N SER A 180 21.11 -10.89 -37.56
CA SER A 180 20.78 -9.83 -38.51
C SER A 180 20.87 -10.38 -39.94
N PRO A 181 19.89 -10.11 -40.83
CA PRO A 181 19.93 -10.50 -42.24
C PRO A 181 21.18 -9.98 -42.96
N ASP A 182 21.66 -8.80 -42.56
CA ASP A 182 22.80 -8.12 -43.17
C ASP A 182 24.15 -8.55 -42.55
N GLY A 183 24.12 -9.43 -41.54
CA GLY A 183 25.31 -9.84 -40.78
C GLY A 183 25.92 -8.73 -39.92
N GLY A 184 25.21 -7.60 -39.77
CA GLY A 184 25.62 -6.50 -38.89
C GLY A 184 25.47 -6.84 -37.40
N PRO A 185 26.12 -6.06 -36.51
CA PRO A 185 26.01 -6.24 -35.07
C PRO A 185 24.66 -5.77 -34.50
N GLN A 186 23.91 -4.96 -35.26
CA GLN A 186 22.61 -4.41 -34.86
C GLN A 186 21.49 -5.40 -35.14
N ILE A 187 20.56 -5.51 -34.19
CA ILE A 187 19.39 -6.38 -34.25
C ILE A 187 18.14 -5.52 -34.18
N THR A 188 17.21 -5.75 -35.10
CA THR A 188 15.88 -5.15 -35.05
C THR A 188 14.92 -6.03 -34.25
N PHE A 189 13.80 -5.47 -33.79
CA PHE A 189 12.74 -6.26 -33.15
C PHE A 189 12.21 -7.37 -34.07
N SER A 190 12.17 -7.15 -35.39
CA SER A 190 11.74 -8.16 -36.35
C SER A 190 12.68 -9.37 -36.34
N ASP A 191 13.99 -9.14 -36.33
CA ASP A 191 15.00 -10.20 -36.31
C ASP A 191 14.87 -11.07 -35.05
N PHE A 192 14.63 -10.43 -33.89
CA PHE A 192 14.34 -11.13 -32.64
C PHE A 192 13.03 -11.92 -32.73
N TRP A 193 11.96 -11.30 -33.23
CA TRP A 193 10.63 -11.91 -33.30
C TRP A 193 10.59 -13.13 -34.22
N ASP A 194 11.25 -13.05 -35.38
CA ASP A 194 11.32 -14.12 -36.37
C ASP A 194 11.97 -15.39 -35.80
N TRP A 195 12.90 -15.24 -34.85
CA TRP A 195 13.42 -16.35 -34.05
C TRP A 195 12.49 -16.76 -32.91
N PHE A 196 12.01 -15.77 -32.14
CA PHE A 196 11.30 -15.98 -30.89
C PHE A 196 9.96 -16.69 -31.09
N GLU A 197 9.19 -16.32 -32.10
CA GLU A 197 7.88 -16.91 -32.36
C GLU A 197 7.96 -18.43 -32.63
N PRO A 198 8.77 -18.93 -33.57
CA PRO A 198 8.99 -20.36 -33.76
C PRO A 198 9.48 -21.06 -32.49
N PHE A 199 10.36 -20.41 -31.73
CA PHE A 199 10.90 -20.96 -30.48
C PHE A 199 9.80 -21.13 -29.42
N VAL A 200 8.95 -20.12 -29.19
CA VAL A 200 7.80 -20.17 -28.26
C VAL A 200 6.82 -21.28 -28.66
N ARG A 201 6.56 -21.45 -29.96
CA ARG A 201 5.64 -22.50 -30.46
C ARG A 201 6.14 -23.92 -30.14
N GLN A 202 7.45 -24.10 -29.96
CA GLN A 202 8.07 -25.40 -29.71
C GLN A 202 8.43 -25.63 -28.24
N SER A 203 8.77 -24.57 -27.51
CA SER A 203 9.26 -24.61 -26.13
C SER A 203 8.14 -24.39 -25.09
N ASP A 204 8.27 -24.94 -23.89
CA ASP A 204 7.39 -24.63 -22.74
C ASP A 204 8.02 -23.50 -21.91
N LEU A 205 7.85 -22.26 -22.35
CA LEU A 205 8.44 -21.08 -21.69
C LEU A 205 7.65 -20.68 -20.45
N VAL A 206 6.38 -20.31 -20.61
CA VAL A 206 5.56 -19.83 -19.51
C VAL A 206 4.23 -20.55 -19.54
N ARG A 207 3.83 -21.09 -18.38
CA ARG A 207 2.52 -21.73 -18.20
C ARG A 207 1.48 -20.66 -17.88
N THR A 208 0.23 -20.86 -18.28
CA THR A 208 -0.86 -19.91 -17.96
C THR A 208 -0.95 -19.63 -16.46
N ALA A 209 -0.77 -20.64 -15.61
CA ALA A 209 -0.83 -20.46 -14.16
C ALA A 209 0.19 -19.41 -13.64
N ALA A 210 1.37 -19.31 -14.26
CA ALA A 210 2.35 -18.30 -13.88
C ALA A 210 1.93 -16.89 -14.32
N LEU A 211 1.38 -16.75 -15.54
CA LEU A 211 0.82 -15.49 -16.03
C LEU A 211 -0.37 -15.02 -15.17
N ASP A 212 -1.29 -15.93 -14.83
CA ASP A 212 -2.45 -15.63 -13.99
C ASP A 212 -2.02 -15.23 -12.58
N ALA A 213 -1.03 -15.93 -11.99
CA ALA A 213 -0.48 -15.59 -10.69
C ALA A 213 0.18 -14.20 -10.69
N ALA A 214 0.91 -13.86 -11.76
CA ALA A 214 1.56 -12.57 -11.89
C ALA A 214 0.54 -11.42 -12.06
N LEU A 215 -0.51 -11.63 -12.87
CA LEU A 215 -1.63 -10.69 -12.98
C LEU A 215 -2.34 -10.49 -11.64
N ALA A 216 -2.59 -11.57 -10.90
CA ALA A 216 -3.20 -11.49 -9.57
C ALA A 216 -2.28 -10.76 -8.55
N LYS A 217 -0.96 -10.97 -8.62
CA LYS A 217 0.05 -10.28 -7.80
C LYS A 217 0.03 -8.77 -8.10
N LYS A 218 0.06 -8.39 -9.38
CA LYS A 218 -0.03 -6.98 -9.82
C LYS A 218 -1.33 -6.33 -9.34
N ALA A 219 -2.48 -6.97 -9.54
CA ALA A 219 -3.77 -6.45 -9.09
C ALA A 219 -3.85 -6.28 -7.56
N ARG A 220 -3.27 -7.20 -6.78
CA ARG A 220 -3.18 -7.07 -5.31
C ARG A 220 -2.26 -5.92 -4.89
N ALA A 221 -1.11 -5.77 -5.54
CA ALA A 221 -0.18 -4.68 -5.26
C ALA A 221 -0.80 -3.31 -5.56
N GLU A 222 -1.51 -3.18 -6.68
CA GLU A 222 -2.24 -1.97 -7.05
C GLU A 222 -3.36 -1.64 -6.06
N GLU A 223 -4.13 -2.65 -5.62
CA GLU A 223 -5.17 -2.47 -4.60
C GLU A 223 -4.59 -2.01 -3.25
N LEU A 224 -3.46 -2.58 -2.83
CA LEU A 224 -2.77 -2.17 -1.61
C LEU A 224 -2.22 -0.74 -1.74
N ALA A 225 -1.62 -0.40 -2.89
CA ALA A 225 -1.14 0.95 -3.16
C ALA A 225 -2.28 1.97 -3.15
N ARG A 226 -3.44 1.62 -3.73
CA ARG A 226 -4.64 2.45 -3.71
C ARG A 226 -5.14 2.69 -2.28
N ARG A 227 -5.27 1.63 -1.49
CA ARG A 227 -5.68 1.75 -0.06
C ARG A 227 -4.72 2.62 0.73
N ALA A 228 -3.41 2.42 0.56
CA ALA A 228 -2.40 3.24 1.22
C ALA A 228 -2.49 4.71 0.80
N ALA A 229 -2.73 4.97 -0.49
CA ALA A 229 -2.92 6.33 -1.02
C ALA A 229 -4.20 7.01 -0.47
N GLU A 230 -5.28 6.26 -0.26
CA GLU A 230 -6.53 6.77 0.35
C GLU A 230 -6.44 6.96 1.87
N GLU A 231 -5.68 6.12 2.58
CA GLU A 231 -5.50 6.22 4.03
C GLU A 231 -4.55 7.35 4.44
N ARG A 232 -3.53 7.64 3.61
CA ARG A 232 -2.56 8.72 3.87
C ARG A 232 -3.19 10.09 4.14
N PRO A 233 -4.11 10.63 3.31
CA PRO A 233 -4.72 11.93 3.58
C PRO A 233 -5.64 11.91 4.82
N ARG A 234 -6.38 10.82 5.04
CA ARG A 234 -7.23 10.68 6.24
C ARG A 234 -6.39 10.66 7.52
N HIS A 235 -5.24 10.01 7.46
CA HIS A 235 -4.31 10.00 8.57
C HIS A 235 -3.69 11.39 8.79
N GLN A 236 -3.26 12.07 7.72
CA GLN A 236 -2.74 13.44 7.79
C GLN A 236 -3.77 14.42 8.37
N GLU A 237 -5.03 14.33 7.97
CA GLU A 237 -6.12 15.17 8.50
C GLU A 237 -6.32 14.96 10.00
N LYS A 238 -6.33 13.71 10.47
CA LYS A 238 -6.41 13.40 11.91
C LYS A 238 -5.23 13.98 12.70
N VAL A 239 -4.04 13.90 12.15
CA VAL A 239 -2.82 14.45 12.78
C VAL A 239 -2.87 15.97 12.82
N GLN A 240 -3.26 16.62 11.73
CA GLN A 240 -3.44 18.07 11.70
C GLN A 240 -4.51 18.54 12.69
N ALA A 241 -5.62 17.82 12.80
CA ALA A 241 -6.66 18.12 13.79
C ALA A 241 -6.13 18.02 15.23
N LEU A 242 -5.34 16.99 15.56
CA LEU A 242 -4.72 16.84 16.87
C LEU A 242 -3.71 17.97 17.17
N LEU A 243 -2.87 18.33 16.20
CA LEU A 243 -1.92 19.44 16.35
C LEU A 243 -2.64 20.79 16.52
N ALA A 244 -3.75 21.00 15.81
CA ALA A 244 -4.57 22.20 15.97
C ALA A 244 -5.17 22.31 17.38
N VAL A 245 -5.62 21.19 17.95
CA VAL A 245 -6.10 21.14 19.35
C VAL A 245 -4.98 21.50 20.32
N ARG A 246 -3.79 20.89 20.19
CA ARG A 246 -2.64 21.20 21.05
C ARG A 246 -2.22 22.67 20.96
N ARG A 247 -2.17 23.21 19.74
CA ARG A 247 -1.85 24.62 19.50
C ARG A 247 -2.85 25.54 20.18
N ARG A 248 -4.15 25.30 19.98
CA ARG A 248 -5.22 26.07 20.60
C ARG A 248 -5.10 26.06 22.13
N LEU A 249 -4.92 24.89 22.73
CA LEU A 249 -4.79 24.77 24.19
C LEU A 249 -3.52 25.47 24.73
N THR A 250 -2.43 25.46 23.95
CA THR A 250 -1.21 26.20 24.30
C THR A 250 -1.44 27.72 24.25
N GLU A 251 -2.10 28.21 23.20
CA GLU A 251 -2.45 29.64 23.07
C GLU A 251 -3.40 30.08 24.21
N GLU A 252 -4.40 29.26 24.56
CA GLU A 252 -5.30 29.51 25.69
C GLU A 252 -4.53 29.52 27.03
N PHE A 253 -3.64 28.56 27.26
CA PHE A 253 -2.78 28.51 28.45
C PHE A 253 -1.88 29.74 28.59
N GLU A 254 -1.22 30.15 27.50
CA GLU A 254 -0.32 31.31 27.50
C GLU A 254 -1.09 32.62 27.76
N SER A 255 -2.28 32.77 27.15
CA SER A 255 -3.17 33.93 27.38
C SER A 255 -3.59 34.02 28.84
N ILE A 256 -4.14 32.93 29.41
CA ILE A 256 -4.61 32.93 30.81
C ILE A 256 -3.44 33.13 31.77
N SER A 257 -2.28 32.55 31.48
CA SER A 257 -1.07 32.75 32.29
C SER A 257 -0.65 34.21 32.33
N ALA A 258 -0.69 34.91 31.19
CA ALA A 258 -0.38 36.34 31.12
C ALA A 258 -1.38 37.17 31.95
N ASP A 259 -2.68 36.90 31.82
CA ASP A 259 -3.72 37.58 32.59
C ASP A 259 -3.54 37.35 34.10
N MET A 260 -3.21 36.12 34.51
CA MET A 260 -2.88 35.77 35.89
C MET A 260 -1.70 36.58 36.45
N TYR A 261 -0.65 36.85 35.67
CA TYR A 261 0.47 37.70 36.11
C TYR A 261 0.09 39.18 36.28
N THR A 262 -0.93 39.66 35.56
CA THR A 262 -1.41 41.05 35.68
C THR A 262 -2.44 41.26 36.80
N ASN A 263 -3.09 40.18 37.25
CA ASN A 263 -4.10 40.26 38.30
C ASN A 263 -3.46 40.50 39.68
N GLU A 264 -3.92 41.54 40.39
CA GLU A 264 -3.36 41.96 41.67
C GLU A 264 -3.46 40.87 42.76
N ILE A 265 -4.61 40.20 42.87
CA ILE A 265 -4.86 39.20 43.91
C ILE A 265 -4.02 37.93 43.64
N VAL A 266 -3.91 37.51 42.38
CA VAL A 266 -3.00 36.42 41.99
C VAL A 266 -1.56 36.78 42.34
N GLY A 267 -1.12 38.02 42.05
CA GLY A 267 0.19 38.53 42.42
C GLY A 267 0.45 38.48 43.94
N GLN A 268 -0.56 38.81 44.75
CA GLN A 268 -0.46 38.71 46.21
C GLN A 268 -0.32 37.24 46.68
N ILE A 269 -1.07 36.30 46.09
CA ILE A 269 -0.93 34.86 46.36
C ILE A 269 0.48 34.37 45.98
N LEU A 270 0.97 34.73 44.79
CA LEU A 270 2.30 34.34 44.28
C LEU A 270 3.45 34.90 45.13
N ASN A 271 3.28 36.07 45.74
CA ASN A 271 4.26 36.70 46.63
C ASN A 271 4.13 36.23 48.10
N SER A 272 3.38 35.15 48.34
CA SER A 272 3.26 34.44 49.63
C SER A 272 2.55 35.22 50.74
N SER A 273 1.75 36.23 50.42
CA SER A 273 0.95 36.95 51.43
C SER A 273 -0.42 36.32 51.67
N PHE A 274 -0.93 35.52 50.74
CA PHE A 274 -2.29 34.96 50.78
C PHE A 274 -2.36 33.51 50.31
N SER A 275 -3.36 32.78 50.81
CA SER A 275 -3.72 31.43 50.33
C SER A 275 -5.23 31.20 50.42
N ILE A 276 -5.79 30.45 49.48
CA ILE A 276 -7.19 29.98 49.55
C ILE A 276 -7.21 28.53 50.00
N GLN A 277 -7.92 28.25 51.10
CA GLN A 277 -8.13 26.90 51.59
C GLN A 277 -9.60 26.71 51.97
N GLY A 278 -10.28 25.81 51.26
CA GLY A 278 -11.71 25.54 51.44
C GLY A 278 -12.61 26.51 50.69
N VAL A 279 -13.89 26.54 51.08
CA VAL A 279 -14.97 27.38 50.49
C VAL A 279 -15.45 28.48 51.45
N GLN A 280 -14.79 28.65 52.58
CA GLN A 280 -15.12 29.68 53.58
C GLN A 280 -14.05 30.77 53.56
N GLU A 281 -14.48 32.03 53.60
CA GLU A 281 -13.55 33.17 53.67
C GLU A 281 -12.73 33.11 54.96
N GLN A 282 -11.42 33.30 54.83
CA GLN A 282 -10.51 33.38 55.96
C GLN A 282 -10.27 34.85 56.32
N GLU A 283 -10.16 35.15 57.61
CA GLU A 283 -9.87 36.51 58.07
C GLU A 283 -8.48 36.95 57.55
N GLY A 284 -8.46 38.02 56.76
CA GLY A 284 -7.26 38.48 56.08
C GLY A 284 -6.84 37.63 54.87
N GLY A 285 -7.68 36.72 54.38
CA GLY A 285 -7.46 35.99 53.13
C GLY A 285 -7.91 36.77 51.89
N PRO A 286 -7.57 36.29 50.68
CA PRO A 286 -8.06 36.88 49.44
C PRO A 286 -9.57 36.57 49.29
N PRO A 287 -10.33 37.44 48.60
CA PRO A 287 -11.77 37.22 48.44
C PRO A 287 -12.02 35.91 47.68
N LEU A 288 -13.07 35.17 48.05
CA LEU A 288 -13.48 33.94 47.36
C LEU A 288 -14.32 34.23 46.11
N ARG A 289 -14.33 35.49 45.66
CA ARG A 289 -15.05 35.92 44.48
C ARG A 289 -14.29 36.99 43.71
N GLY A 290 -14.24 36.89 42.39
CA GLY A 290 -13.67 37.88 41.47
C GLY A 290 -12.89 37.26 40.31
N ASP A 291 -12.31 38.12 39.49
CA ASP A 291 -11.59 37.75 38.25
C ASP A 291 -10.45 36.75 38.49
N HIS A 292 -9.78 36.80 39.65
CA HIS A 292 -8.71 35.85 39.99
C HIS A 292 -9.23 34.41 40.10
N ILE A 293 -10.47 34.22 40.58
CA ILE A 293 -11.10 32.90 40.62
C ILE A 293 -11.45 32.43 39.20
N GLU A 294 -12.03 33.32 38.39
CA GLU A 294 -12.36 33.01 37.00
C GLU A 294 -11.11 32.56 36.22
N LEU A 295 -9.98 33.26 36.36
CA LEU A 295 -8.70 32.90 35.74
C LEU A 295 -8.19 31.54 36.19
N VAL A 296 -8.25 31.23 37.49
CA VAL A 296 -7.82 29.92 38.01
C VAL A 296 -8.71 28.80 37.48
N VAL A 297 -10.02 28.99 37.44
CA VAL A 297 -10.94 28.00 36.89
C VAL A 297 -10.75 27.84 35.38
N ALA A 298 -10.55 28.92 34.64
CA ALA A 298 -10.23 28.87 33.22
C ALA A 298 -8.94 28.07 32.97
N MET A 299 -7.91 28.29 33.80
CA MET A 299 -6.67 27.53 33.74
C MET A 299 -6.92 26.04 34.01
N LEU A 300 -7.66 25.68 35.07
CA LEU A 300 -8.03 24.29 35.35
C LEU A 300 -8.77 23.62 34.18
N ASN A 301 -9.66 24.36 33.50
CA ASN A 301 -10.37 23.85 32.31
C ASN A 301 -9.41 23.55 31.16
N VAL A 302 -8.39 24.39 30.93
CA VAL A 302 -7.35 24.16 29.92
C VAL A 302 -6.50 22.92 30.24
N TRP A 303 -6.31 22.62 31.53
CA TRP A 303 -5.73 21.36 32.01
C TRP A 303 -6.70 20.16 31.95
N GLY A 304 -7.93 20.34 31.46
CA GLY A 304 -8.95 19.29 31.35
C GLY A 304 -9.69 18.98 32.64
N PHE A 305 -9.56 19.80 33.69
CA PHE A 305 -10.27 19.65 34.97
C PHE A 305 -11.46 20.61 35.03
N GLU A 306 -12.58 20.20 34.44
CA GLU A 306 -13.78 21.02 34.35
C GLU A 306 -14.51 21.17 35.69
N ALA A 307 -14.72 22.41 36.14
CA ALA A 307 -15.60 22.70 37.27
C ALA A 307 -17.07 22.69 36.79
N SER A 308 -17.83 21.66 37.17
CA SER A 308 -19.25 21.54 36.83
C SER A 308 -20.14 21.56 38.08
N PRO A 309 -21.10 22.50 38.19
CA PRO A 309 -21.40 23.58 37.24
C PRO A 309 -20.31 24.67 37.20
N PRO A 310 -20.19 25.44 36.09
CA PRO A 310 -19.20 26.49 35.98
C PRO A 310 -19.41 27.51 37.10
N PRO A 311 -18.38 27.72 37.95
CA PRO A 311 -18.51 28.52 39.17
C PRO A 311 -18.74 30.02 38.94
N GLY A 312 -18.64 30.49 37.69
CA GLY A 312 -18.54 31.91 37.39
C GLY A 312 -17.30 32.49 38.05
N ASP A 313 -17.47 33.59 38.76
CA ASP A 313 -16.42 34.30 39.51
C ASP A 313 -16.28 33.82 40.96
N VAL A 314 -16.95 32.72 41.38
CA VAL A 314 -17.04 32.31 42.81
C VAL A 314 -16.30 31.01 43.11
N TRP A 315 -15.44 31.01 44.12
CA TRP A 315 -14.75 29.82 44.61
C TRP A 315 -15.70 28.92 45.41
N ASN A 316 -16.39 28.04 44.70
CA ASN A 316 -17.39 27.14 45.27
C ASN A 316 -16.87 25.69 45.38
N GLY A 317 -17.75 24.76 45.78
CA GLY A 317 -17.40 23.35 45.91
C GLY A 317 -16.95 22.69 44.60
N ALA A 318 -17.45 23.12 43.44
CA ALA A 318 -17.04 22.59 42.13
C ALA A 318 -15.63 23.05 41.74
N ALA A 319 -15.32 24.34 41.97
CA ALA A 319 -13.97 24.88 41.78
C ALA A 319 -12.95 24.17 42.68
N LEU A 320 -13.28 23.99 43.96
CA LEU A 320 -12.44 23.27 44.91
C LEU A 320 -12.24 21.80 44.50
N ALA A 321 -13.27 21.14 43.96
CA ALA A 321 -13.17 19.76 43.50
C ALA A 321 -12.26 19.63 42.26
N ALA A 322 -12.41 20.52 41.27
CA ALA A 322 -11.52 20.55 40.09
C ALA A 322 -10.07 20.82 40.50
N TRP A 323 -9.85 21.77 41.43
CA TRP A 323 -8.53 22.04 42.00
C TRP A 323 -7.92 20.82 42.71
N GLN A 324 -8.72 20.11 43.50
CA GLN A 324 -8.27 18.89 44.19
C GLN A 324 -7.86 17.80 43.22
N GLN A 325 -8.62 17.59 42.15
CA GLN A 325 -8.29 16.63 41.10
C GLN A 325 -7.00 17.00 40.38
N TRP A 326 -6.83 18.29 40.03
CA TRP A 326 -5.59 18.76 39.44
C TRP A 326 -4.39 18.59 40.39
N MET A 327 -4.55 18.93 41.68
CA MET A 327 -3.52 18.75 42.71
C MET A 327 -3.14 17.28 42.93
N GLU A 328 -4.08 16.36 42.81
CA GLU A 328 -3.80 14.91 42.90
C GLU A 328 -2.98 14.42 41.71
N ALA A 329 -3.29 14.92 40.50
CA ALA A 329 -2.60 14.52 39.28
C ALA A 329 -1.23 15.18 39.10
N TYR A 330 -1.13 16.48 39.37
CA TYR A 330 0.04 17.30 39.04
C TYR A 330 0.64 18.02 40.26
N GLY A 331 -0.09 18.18 41.35
CA GLY A 331 0.37 18.94 42.51
C GLY A 331 1.47 18.24 43.34
N PRO A 332 2.05 18.93 44.33
CA PRO A 332 3.09 18.38 45.18
C PRO A 332 2.54 17.24 46.06
N LYS A 333 3.22 16.10 46.08
CA LYS A 333 2.77 14.91 46.82
C LYS A 333 2.74 15.17 48.33
N GLY A 334 1.62 14.81 48.96
CA GLY A 334 1.44 14.89 50.41
C GLY A 334 1.11 16.29 50.96
N VAL A 335 0.86 17.26 50.09
CA VAL A 335 0.43 18.62 50.49
C VAL A 335 -1.10 18.69 50.48
N ALA A 336 -1.68 19.33 51.50
CA ALA A 336 -3.12 19.55 51.56
C ALA A 336 -3.59 20.44 50.38
N PRO A 337 -4.81 20.22 49.84
CA PRO A 337 -5.31 21.00 48.72
C PRO A 337 -5.60 22.44 49.17
N ARG A 338 -4.62 23.31 48.93
CA ARG A 338 -4.69 24.76 49.14
C ARG A 338 -4.10 25.45 47.93
N MET A 339 -4.64 26.61 47.58
CA MET A 339 -4.08 27.45 46.53
C MET A 339 -3.12 28.44 47.19
N ASP A 340 -1.84 28.15 47.11
CA ASP A 340 -0.73 29.00 47.58
C ASP A 340 0.25 29.32 46.43
N ALA A 341 1.29 30.10 46.73
CA ALA A 341 2.32 30.47 45.76
C ALA A 341 2.98 29.27 45.05
N THR A 342 3.17 28.15 45.76
CA THR A 342 3.86 26.98 45.22
C THR A 342 2.97 26.26 44.22
N THR A 343 1.73 25.96 44.64
CA THR A 343 0.77 25.24 43.81
C THR A 343 0.32 26.07 42.61
N LEU A 344 0.23 27.40 42.76
CA LEU A 344 -0.18 28.28 41.68
C LEU A 344 0.91 28.46 40.62
N ARG A 345 2.19 28.55 41.02
CA ARG A 345 3.32 28.52 40.07
C ARG A 345 3.36 27.21 39.30
N GLN A 346 3.04 26.10 39.95
CA GLN A 346 2.99 24.80 39.31
C GLN A 346 1.83 24.68 38.31
N LEU A 347 0.66 25.27 38.61
CA LEU A 347 -0.46 25.36 37.66
C LEU A 347 -0.08 26.13 36.38
N MET A 348 0.73 27.18 36.56
CA MET A 348 1.24 28.05 35.49
C MET A 348 2.55 27.56 34.88
N ASP A 349 3.01 26.36 35.24
CA ASP A 349 4.27 25.79 34.75
C ASP A 349 4.10 25.30 33.31
N ARG A 350 4.77 25.99 32.38
CA ARG A 350 4.70 25.69 30.95
C ARG A 350 5.18 24.28 30.63
N ASP A 351 6.27 23.82 31.24
CA ASP A 351 6.88 22.53 30.90
C ASP A 351 5.99 21.38 31.37
N GLN A 352 5.37 21.53 32.54
CA GLN A 352 4.39 20.55 33.04
C GLN A 352 3.13 20.53 32.18
N PHE A 353 2.65 21.69 31.72
CA PHE A 353 1.51 21.75 30.82
C PHE A 353 1.82 21.10 29.46
N GLN A 354 3.02 21.31 28.91
CA GLN A 354 3.45 20.63 27.69
C GLN A 354 3.51 19.11 27.87
N ALA A 355 4.03 18.63 29.01
CA ALA A 355 4.00 17.21 29.34
C ALA A 355 2.57 16.66 29.42
N PHE A 356 1.64 17.43 29.98
CA PHE A 356 0.21 17.09 29.97
C PHE A 356 -0.34 16.98 28.55
N LEU A 357 -0.11 17.97 27.67
CA LEU A 357 -0.61 17.95 26.29
C LEU A 357 -0.09 16.74 25.50
N LEU A 358 1.17 16.35 25.73
CA LEU A 358 1.76 15.16 25.10
C LEU A 358 1.05 13.87 25.55
N ASN A 359 0.66 13.80 26.83
CA ASN A 359 -0.01 12.63 27.40
C ASN A 359 -1.51 12.58 27.08
N ALA A 360 -2.22 13.71 27.21
CA ALA A 360 -3.67 13.80 27.01
C ALA A 360 -4.08 13.75 25.53
N HIS A 361 -3.22 14.27 24.65
CA HIS A 361 -3.47 14.30 23.21
C HIS A 361 -2.30 13.64 22.49
N PRO A 362 -2.05 12.32 22.66
CA PRO A 362 -0.92 11.67 22.03
C PRO A 362 -1.08 11.78 20.51
N ALA A 363 -0.09 12.41 19.85
CA ALA A 363 0.03 12.26 18.42
C ALA A 363 0.20 10.75 18.17
N PRO A 364 -0.53 10.14 17.21
CA PRO A 364 -0.29 8.75 16.88
C PRO A 364 1.20 8.62 16.62
N ALA A 365 1.84 7.67 17.30
CA ALA A 365 3.18 7.27 16.94
C ALA A 365 3.09 6.85 15.48
N PHE A 366 3.44 7.74 14.56
CA PHE A 366 3.93 7.27 13.27
C PHE A 366 5.09 6.30 13.56
N ASP A 367 5.58 5.62 12.54
CA ASP A 367 7.02 5.39 12.43
C ASP A 367 7.76 6.76 12.37
N ILE A 368 7.61 7.53 13.45
CA ILE A 368 8.18 8.84 13.76
C ILE A 368 9.69 8.68 13.99
N GLY A 369 10.16 7.45 14.21
CA GLY A 369 11.58 7.15 14.36
C GLY A 369 12.43 7.72 13.22
N THR A 370 11.85 7.96 12.04
CA THR A 370 12.51 8.64 10.92
C THR A 370 11.98 10.04 10.58
N GLN A 371 10.91 10.55 11.21
CA GLN A 371 10.32 11.85 10.81
C GLN A 371 9.90 12.83 11.92
N ALA A 372 9.93 12.54 13.24
CA ALA A 372 9.85 13.67 14.20
C ALA A 372 11.18 14.38 14.30
N HIS A 373 12.26 13.60 14.23
CA HIS A 373 13.60 14.14 14.25
C HIS A 373 14.09 14.12 12.81
N GLY A 374 14.34 15.29 12.26
CA GLY A 374 14.95 15.45 10.95
C GLY A 374 16.23 16.24 11.06
N SER A 375 17.10 16.09 10.06
CA SER A 375 18.21 17.00 9.86
C SER A 375 17.69 18.24 9.12
N VAL A 376 18.04 19.41 9.63
CA VAL A 376 17.68 20.68 9.01
C VAL A 376 18.94 21.53 8.82
N GLU A 377 18.98 22.24 7.70
CA GLU A 377 19.99 23.26 7.43
C GLU A 377 19.46 24.63 7.87
N ILE A 378 20.11 25.24 8.85
CA ILE A 378 19.80 26.60 9.27
C ILE A 378 20.32 27.58 8.20
N ARG A 379 19.43 28.38 7.64
CA ARG A 379 19.74 29.41 6.63
C ARG A 379 19.95 30.79 7.24
N GLY A 380 19.32 31.07 8.38
CA GLY A 380 19.38 32.37 9.02
C GLY A 380 18.80 32.37 10.43
N LEU A 381 19.19 33.37 11.20
CA LEU A 381 18.57 33.69 12.49
C LEU A 381 17.69 34.92 12.33
N LEU A 382 16.48 34.85 12.88
CA LEU A 382 15.53 35.95 12.89
C LEU A 382 15.76 36.77 14.16
N ASP A 383 16.68 37.73 14.10
CA ASP A 383 16.96 38.65 15.20
C ASP A 383 15.96 39.83 15.17
N GLY A 384 14.80 39.65 15.78
CA GLY A 384 13.84 40.74 16.08
C GLY A 384 13.97 41.23 17.51
N ASP A 385 13.68 42.52 17.78
CA ASP A 385 13.70 43.18 19.10
C ASP A 385 12.70 42.55 20.10
N GLY A 386 12.97 41.31 20.53
CA GLY A 386 12.14 40.53 21.45
C GLY A 386 11.98 39.04 21.11
N LEU A 387 12.46 38.58 19.94
CA LEU A 387 12.35 37.18 19.50
C LEU A 387 13.72 36.51 19.43
N ASN A 388 14.46 36.51 20.54
CA ASN A 388 15.69 35.72 20.63
C ASN A 388 15.34 34.23 20.51
N GLY A 389 15.87 33.57 19.47
CA GLY A 389 15.79 32.10 19.34
C GLY A 389 14.82 31.59 18.28
N LEU A 390 14.56 32.31 17.18
CA LEU A 390 13.95 31.73 15.98
C LEU A 390 14.98 31.60 14.85
N ALA A 391 14.98 30.45 14.19
CA ALA A 391 15.85 30.13 13.07
C ALA A 391 15.03 29.73 11.84
N ASP A 392 15.37 30.31 10.68
CA ASP A 392 14.88 29.84 9.38
C ASP A 392 15.71 28.62 8.98
N ALA A 393 15.05 27.49 8.80
CA ALA A 393 15.67 26.20 8.54
C ALA A 393 15.05 25.52 7.31
N VAL A 394 15.82 24.68 6.61
CA VAL A 394 15.34 23.87 5.48
C VAL A 394 15.53 22.41 5.84
N ASP A 395 14.45 21.64 5.78
CA ASP A 395 14.48 20.19 5.97
C ASP A 395 15.27 19.52 4.83
N GLU A 396 16.33 18.77 5.16
CA GLU A 396 17.23 18.16 4.17
C GLU A 396 16.52 17.08 3.33
N ASP A 397 15.53 16.38 3.89
CA ASP A 397 14.84 15.30 3.20
C ASP A 397 13.75 15.83 2.27
N THR A 398 13.05 16.90 2.70
CA THR A 398 11.88 17.42 1.99
C THR A 398 12.13 18.71 1.21
N GLY A 399 13.21 19.42 1.50
CA GLY A 399 13.52 20.74 0.94
C GLY A 399 12.57 21.85 1.40
N GLN A 400 11.70 21.59 2.39
CA GLN A 400 10.74 22.58 2.87
C GLN A 400 11.37 23.55 3.87
N ALA A 401 11.16 24.85 3.65
CA ALA A 401 11.53 25.89 4.61
C ALA A 401 10.58 25.89 5.83
N ARG A 402 11.15 26.02 7.03
CA ARG A 402 10.46 26.00 8.32
C ARG A 402 11.10 27.00 9.28
N GLN A 403 10.30 27.54 10.20
CA GLN A 403 10.79 28.33 11.32
C GLN A 403 10.83 27.45 12.55
N LEU A 404 11.99 27.38 13.20
CA LEU A 404 12.23 26.53 14.36
C LEU A 404 12.75 27.36 15.53
N VAL A 405 12.31 26.99 16.73
CA VAL A 405 12.80 27.56 17.98
C VAL A 405 14.19 27.01 18.26
N LEU A 406 15.17 27.91 18.30
CA LEU A 406 16.55 27.62 18.65
C LEU A 406 16.76 27.88 20.14
N PRO A 407 17.04 26.85 20.96
CA PRO A 407 17.39 27.02 22.36
C PRO A 407 18.53 28.03 22.56
N GLU A 408 18.41 28.87 23.59
CA GLU A 408 19.40 29.91 23.94
C GLU A 408 20.87 29.43 23.97
N PRO A 409 21.20 28.22 24.49
CA PRO A 409 22.56 27.71 24.46
C PRO A 409 23.16 27.55 23.06
N PHE A 410 22.32 27.37 22.04
CA PHE A 410 22.75 27.14 20.65
C PHE A 410 22.80 28.42 19.82
N VAL A 411 22.15 29.51 20.25
CA VAL A 411 22.06 30.77 19.48
C VAL A 411 23.44 31.33 19.16
N GLY A 412 24.33 31.40 20.15
CA GLY A 412 25.70 31.90 19.96
C GLY A 412 26.52 31.06 18.98
N LEU A 413 26.39 29.73 19.06
CA LEU A 413 27.09 28.78 18.20
C LEU A 413 26.61 28.87 16.74
N VAL A 414 25.30 28.85 16.52
CA VAL A 414 24.71 28.95 15.18
C VAL A 414 25.05 30.30 14.55
N ARG A 415 24.96 31.40 15.30
CA ARG A 415 25.33 32.74 14.81
C ARG A 415 26.81 32.80 14.39
N GLN A 416 27.69 32.22 15.19
CA GLN A 416 29.12 32.18 14.87
C GLN A 416 29.38 31.41 13.57
N ARG A 417 28.71 30.27 13.37
CA ARG A 417 28.90 29.44 12.16
C ARG A 417 28.28 30.06 10.91
N LEU A 418 27.11 30.69 11.01
CA LEU A 418 26.51 31.41 9.88
C LEU A 418 27.36 32.62 9.44
N ALA A 419 28.17 33.18 10.34
CA ALA A 419 29.09 34.28 10.04
C ALA A 419 30.45 33.82 9.47
N ASP A 420 30.73 32.51 9.48
CA ASP A 420 31.98 31.97 8.95
C ASP A 420 31.98 32.04 7.41
N PRO A 421 32.96 32.73 6.77
CA PRO A 421 33.05 32.83 5.32
C PRO A 421 33.33 31.51 4.59
N SER A 422 33.59 30.41 5.31
CA SER A 422 33.74 29.06 4.74
C SER A 422 32.52 28.61 3.94
N GLY A 423 31.33 29.11 4.28
CA GLY A 423 30.07 28.82 3.58
C GLY A 423 29.53 27.41 3.83
N GLU A 424 30.00 26.73 4.87
CA GLU A 424 29.51 25.41 5.23
C GLU A 424 28.09 25.47 5.83
N PRO A 425 27.20 24.53 5.45
CA PRO A 425 25.83 24.50 5.96
C PRO A 425 25.80 24.20 7.46
N VAL A 426 24.99 24.96 8.20
CA VAL A 426 24.78 24.71 9.63
C VAL A 426 23.67 23.68 9.80
N LEU A 427 24.06 22.41 9.94
CA LEU A 427 23.12 21.31 10.12
C LEU A 427 22.75 21.12 11.60
N CYS A 428 21.47 20.83 11.84
CA CYS A 428 20.90 20.64 13.16
C CYS A 428 19.93 19.45 13.16
N HIS A 429 19.78 18.80 14.31
CA HIS A 429 18.63 17.95 14.56
C HIS A 429 17.47 18.81 15.09
N ALA A 430 16.31 18.64 14.47
CA ALA A 430 15.09 19.33 14.83
C ALA A 430 14.02 18.33 15.23
N ASP A 431 13.31 18.60 16.33
CA ASP A 431 12.03 17.97 16.62
C ASP A 431 10.92 18.78 15.94
N PHE A 432 10.40 18.25 14.85
CA PHE A 432 9.33 18.89 14.08
C PHE A 432 7.98 18.94 14.81
N VAL A 433 7.80 18.16 15.87
CA VAL A 433 6.59 18.19 16.69
C VAL A 433 6.61 19.39 17.62
N THR A 434 7.72 19.59 18.32
CA THR A 434 7.91 20.76 19.21
C THR A 434 8.42 22.00 18.47
N GLN A 435 8.69 21.87 17.16
CA GLN A 435 9.30 22.89 16.31
C GLN A 435 10.58 23.45 16.92
N ARG A 436 11.38 22.60 17.56
CA ARG A 436 12.54 23.02 18.35
C ARG A 436 13.79 22.31 17.87
N ILE A 437 14.88 23.06 17.76
CA ILE A 437 16.20 22.47 17.54
C ILE A 437 16.63 21.73 18.80
N THR A 438 16.91 20.45 18.66
CA THR A 438 17.33 19.57 19.77
C THR A 438 18.85 19.48 19.86
N ASP A 439 19.55 19.54 18.73
CA ASP A 439 21.01 19.47 18.68
C ASP A 439 21.59 20.21 17.46
N VAL A 440 22.83 20.69 17.56
CA VAL A 440 23.57 21.33 16.46
C VAL A 440 24.72 20.40 16.08
N LEU A 441 24.69 19.87 14.85
CA LEU A 441 25.65 18.87 14.41
C LEU A 441 27.07 19.45 14.33
N PRO A 442 28.14 18.66 14.59
CA PRO A 442 29.51 19.12 14.42
C PRO A 442 29.82 19.47 12.96
N GLN A 443 30.73 20.40 12.76
CA GLN A 443 31.23 20.77 11.44
C GLN A 443 31.97 19.56 10.82
N ALA A 444 31.71 19.27 9.55
CA ALA A 444 32.38 18.16 8.87
C ALA A 444 33.87 18.50 8.75
N ALA A 445 34.73 17.68 9.37
CA ALA A 445 36.17 17.93 9.47
C ALA A 445 36.93 17.71 8.16
#